data_AF-A0A150UN69-F1
#
_entry.id   AF-A0A150UN69-F1
#
_cell.length_a   1.000
_cell.length_b   1.000
_cell.length_c   1.000
_cell.angle_alpha   90.00
_cell.angle_beta   90.00
_cell.angle_gamma   90.00
#
_symmetry.space_group_name_H-M   'P 1'
#
loop_
_entity.id
_entity.type
_entity.pdbx_description
1 polymer ?
#
loop_
_entity_poly.entity_id
_entity_poly.type
_entity_poly.pdbx_seq_one_letter_code
_entity_poly.pdbx_strand_id
1 'polypeptide(L)' 'KWLTTVFKPSTRLIDSTLYRLLIIDSYRSYITANVIAFYIKHAIDLLILPPYTSYKLQPLDVSIFAPL' A
#
# COMPACT_ATOMS: atom_id res chain seq x y z
N LYS A 1 11.30 4.87 2.49
CA LYS A 1 12.34 3.82 2.62
C LYS A 1 11.76 2.42 2.38
N TRP A 2 10.79 1.96 3.18
CA TRP A 2 10.17 0.64 2.99
C TRP A 2 9.58 0.40 1.58
N LEU A 3 8.89 1.40 1.01
CA LEU A 3 8.27 1.30 -0.31
C LEU A 3 9.27 0.90 -1.42
N THR A 4 10.47 1.46 -1.37
CA THR A 4 11.49 1.27 -2.39
C THR A 4 12.34 0.03 -2.15
N THR A 5 12.62 -0.31 -0.88
CA THR A 5 13.54 -1.38 -0.52
C THR A 5 12.86 -2.74 -0.29
N VAL A 6 11.56 -2.75 0.02
CA VAL A 6 10.81 -3.97 0.36
C VAL A 6 9.63 -4.16 -0.58
N PHE A 7 8.66 -3.22 -0.57
CA PHE A 7 7.42 -3.42 -1.31
C PHE A 7 7.64 -3.60 -2.82
N LYS A 8 8.35 -2.68 -3.48
CA LYS A 8 8.62 -2.77 -4.92
C LYS A 8 9.32 -4.08 -5.33
N PRO A 9 10.43 -4.50 -4.70
CA PRO A 9 11.11 -5.75 -5.09
C PRO A 9 10.29 -7.00 -4.75
N SER A 10 9.63 -7.05 -3.59
CA SER A 10 8.83 -8.23 -3.17
C SER A 10 7.54 -8.40 -3.98
N THR A 11 6.99 -7.32 -4.53
CA THR A 11 5.78 -7.34 -5.37
C THR A 11 6.10 -7.20 -6.85
N ARG A 12 7.33 -7.51 -7.28
CA ARG A 12 7.71 -7.38 -8.68
C ARG A 12 6.79 -8.26 -9.55
N LEU A 13 6.08 -7.62 -10.48
CA LEU A 13 5.22 -8.33 -11.41
C LEU A 13 6.06 -9.05 -12.46
N ILE A 14 5.56 -10.22 -12.86
CA ILE A 14 6.10 -11.00 -13.98
C ILE A 14 5.67 -10.36 -15.31
N ASP A 15 4.45 -9.81 -15.35
CA ASP A 15 3.89 -9.06 -16.48
C ASP A 15 3.80 -7.56 -16.17
N SER A 16 4.35 -6.74 -17.06
CA SER A 16 4.31 -5.28 -16.97
C SER A 16 2.94 -4.64 -17.25
N THR A 17 1.97 -5.41 -17.73
CA THR A 17 0.59 -4.92 -17.99
C THR A 17 -0.29 -4.93 -16.73
N LEU A 18 0.12 -5.67 -15.69
CA LEU A 18 -0.63 -5.78 -14.44
C LEU A 18 -0.38 -4.57 -13.54
N TYR A 19 -1.41 -4.19 -12.78
CA TYR A 19 -1.33 -3.13 -11.76
C TYR A 19 -1.23 -3.74 -10.37
N ARG A 20 -0.59 -3.01 -9.45
CA ARG A 20 -0.46 -3.40 -8.05
C ARG A 20 -1.30 -2.50 -7.17
N LEU A 21 -2.24 -3.06 -6.43
CA LEU A 21 -2.97 -2.31 -5.42
C LEU A 21 -2.20 -2.33 -4.09
N LEU A 22 -1.82 -1.15 -3.60
CA LEU A 22 -1.28 -0.95 -2.26
C LEU A 22 -2.36 -0.33 -1.37
N ILE A 23 -2.76 -1.04 -0.32
CA ILE A 23 -3.71 -0.57 0.68
C ILE A 23 -2.93 -0.06 1.90
N ILE A 24 -3.16 1.19 2.30
CA ILE A 24 -2.52 1.80 3.47
C ILE A 24 -3.58 2.39 4.42
N ASP A 25 -3.24 2.46 5.70
CA ASP A 25 -4.00 3.30 6.62
C ASP A 25 -3.87 4.78 6.25
N SER A 26 -4.78 5.59 6.78
CA SER A 26 -4.80 7.04 6.66
C SER A 26 -3.54 7.79 7.18
N TYR A 27 -2.43 7.11 7.45
CA TYR A 27 -1.24 7.75 7.97
C TYR A 27 -0.63 8.68 6.92
N ARG A 28 -0.65 9.99 7.23
CA ARG A 28 -0.38 11.10 6.29
C ARG A 28 1.03 11.12 5.67
N SER A 29 1.94 10.27 6.14
CA SER A 29 3.34 10.24 5.70
C SER A 29 3.55 9.70 4.27
N TYR A 30 2.51 9.12 3.66
CA TYR A 30 2.58 8.53 2.30
C TYR A 30 2.10 9.47 1.18
N ILE A 31 1.58 10.65 1.51
CA ILE A 31 0.95 11.58 0.56
C ILE A 31 1.87 12.77 0.31
N THR A 32 3.05 12.49 -0.27
CA THR A 32 3.97 13.52 -0.76
C THR A 32 4.10 13.40 -2.28
N ALA A 33 4.25 14.51 -3.00
CA ALA A 33 4.34 14.53 -4.47
C ALA A 33 5.37 13.52 -5.02
N ASN A 34 6.56 13.42 -4.41
CA ASN A 34 7.60 12.47 -4.82
C ASN A 34 7.15 11.00 -4.68
N VAL A 35 6.34 10.70 -3.67
CA VAL A 35 5.84 9.34 -3.42
C VAL A 35 4.72 9.01 -4.39
N ILE A 36 3.84 9.98 -4.69
CA ILE A 36 2.79 9.84 -5.71
C ILE A 36 3.40 9.61 -7.10
N ALA A 37 4.42 10.38 -7.47
CA ALA A 37 5.13 10.20 -8.74
C ALA A 37 5.77 8.80 -8.85
N PHE A 38 6.25 8.26 -7.73
CA PHE A 38 6.79 6.89 -7.67
C PHE A 38 5.70 5.84 -7.92
N TYR A 39 4.51 6.00 -7.35
CA TYR A 39 3.38 5.08 -7.55
C TYR A 39 2.94 5.03 -9.02
N ILE A 40 2.75 6.20 -9.64
CA ILE A 40 2.37 6.32 -11.05
C ILE A 40 3.42 5.66 -11.95
N LYS A 41 4.71 5.95 -11.74
CA LYS A 41 5.81 5.39 -12.53
C LYS A 41 5.89 3.86 -12.48
N HIS A 42 5.35 3.25 -11.43
CA HIS A 42 5.50 1.82 -11.16
C HIS A 42 4.18 1.04 -11.28
N ALA A 43 3.12 1.63 -11.83
CA ALA A 43 1.80 1.02 -11.95
C ALA A 43 1.31 0.48 -10.59
N ILE A 44 1.44 1.32 -9.56
CA ILE A 44 0.96 1.02 -8.21
C ILE A 44 -0.22 1.94 -7.94
N ASP A 45 -1.40 1.35 -7.78
CA ASP A 45 -2.60 2.05 -7.35
C ASP A 45 -2.63 2.12 -5.83
N LEU A 46 -2.96 3.29 -5.29
CA LEU A 46 -2.99 3.53 -3.86
C LEU A 46 -4.43 3.61 -3.37
N LEU A 47 -4.80 2.72 -2.45
CA LEU A 47 -6.05 2.79 -1.70
C LEU A 47 -5.75 3.22 -0.27
N ILE A 48 -6.25 4.40 0.10
CA ILE A 48 -6.09 4.95 1.45
C ILE A 48 -7.38 4.69 2.23
N LEU A 49 -7.27 3.97 3.33
CA LEU A 49 -8.41 3.75 4.21
C LEU A 49 -8.77 5.03 4.98
N PRO A 50 -10.05 5.28 5.26
CA PRO A 50 -10.47 6.40 6.09
C PRO A 50 -9.79 6.41 7.46
N PRO A 51 -9.61 7.59 8.08
CA PRO A 51 -9.12 7.66 9.45
C PRO A 51 -10.06 6.94 10.40
N TYR A 52 -9.48 6.30 11.42
CA TYR A 52 -10.20 5.53 12.44
C TYR A 52 -11.01 4.33 11.92
N THR A 53 -10.75 3.85 10.70
CA THR A 53 -11.36 2.59 10.21
C THR A 53 -10.38 1.42 10.13
N SER A 54 -9.11 1.62 10.50
CA SER A 54 -8.05 0.60 10.42
C SER A 54 -8.46 -0.70 11.11
N TYR A 55 -8.86 -0.65 12.38
CA TYR A 55 -9.28 -1.82 13.16
C TYR A 55 -10.51 -2.58 12.62
N LYS A 56 -11.26 -2.01 11.67
CA LYS A 56 -12.42 -2.66 11.02
C LYS A 56 -12.16 -3.05 9.56
N LEU A 57 -11.27 -2.35 8.87
CA LEU A 57 -11.11 -2.44 7.42
C LEU A 57 -9.72 -2.87 7.00
N GLN A 58 -8.71 -2.83 7.88
CA GLN A 58 -7.40 -3.36 7.56
C GLN A 58 -7.49 -4.89 7.55
N PRO A 59 -7.27 -5.53 6.39
CA PRO A 59 -7.32 -6.99 6.32
C PRO A 59 -6.32 -7.62 7.28
N LEU A 60 -5.18 -6.97 7.48
CA LEU A 60 -4.16 -7.41 8.42
C LEU A 60 -4.67 -7.46 9.87
N ASP A 61 -5.38 -6.42 10.34
CA ASP A 61 -5.93 -6.35 11.69
C ASP A 61 -7.11 -7.31 11.90
N VAL A 62 -7.99 -7.44 10.91
CA VAL A 62 -9.23 -8.23 11.03
C VAL A 62 -9.04 -9.71 10.72
N SER A 63 -8.01 -10.09 9.96
CA SER A 63 -7.76 -11.49 9.61
C SER A 63 -6.52 -12.07 10.28
N ILE A 64 -5.35 -11.47 10.06
CA ILE A 64 -4.07 -12.04 10.48
C ILE A 64 -3.82 -11.79 11.98
N PHE A 65 -4.19 -10.61 12.48
CA PHE A 65 -4.00 -10.23 13.88
C PHE A 65 -5.25 -10.36 14.76
N ALA A 66 -6.40 -10.71 14.20
CA ALA A 66 -7.62 -10.93 14.99
C ALA A 66 -7.55 -12.05 16.04
N PRO A 67 -6.84 -13.19 15.82
CA PRO A 67 -6.71 -14.23 16.84
C PRO A 67 -5.54 -14.01 17.83
N LEU A 68 -4.87 -12.86 17.77
CA LEU A 68 -3.69 -12.52 18.57
C LEU A 68 -4.03 -11.71 19.83
#